data_AF-A0AAE9XWH7-F1
#
_entry.id   AF-A0AAE9XWH7-F1
#
_cell.length_a   1.000
_cell.length_b   1.000
_cell.length_c   1.000
_cell.angle_alpha   90.00
_cell.angle_beta   90.00
_cell.angle_gamma   90.00
#
_symmetry.space_group_name_H-M   'P 1'
#
loop_
_entity.id
_entity.type
_entity.pdbx_description
1 polymer ?
#
loop_
_entity_poly.entity_id
_entity_poly.type
_entity_poly.pdbx_seq_one_letter_code
_entity_poly.pdbx_strand_id
1 'polypeptide(L)'
;MSRRNKIYEGKAKILYEGPEPGTIIQYFKDDATAFNNQKKGTLSGKGVVNNHISEYIFAALGNIGIPTHFVRRMSMREQLVKAVEIIPVEVIVRNVAAGGLSKRLGIEEGTPLPRPLVEFCFKSDELGDPLIAEEHVLTFGWASEDELDDITHYALRVNDFMSGLFAGIGIRLIDFKLEFGRLYEGEEVMTVLADEISPDGCRLWDMKTGEKLDKDRFRRDLGGEMEAYMEVARRLGILPSADITELAEHQQKKEG
;
A
#
# COMPACT_ATOMS: atom_id res chain seq x y z
N MET A 1 12.24 6.71 27.04
CA MET A 1 12.27 5.90 25.79
C MET A 1 13.41 6.41 24.95
N SER A 2 14.35 5.55 24.52
CA SER A 2 15.48 5.98 23.69
C SER A 2 14.94 6.60 22.40
N ARG A 3 15.39 7.83 22.09
CA ARG A 3 14.94 8.60 20.94
C ARG A 3 15.39 7.87 19.67
N ARG A 4 14.50 7.10 19.04
CA ARG A 4 14.79 6.42 17.77
C ARG A 4 15.05 7.47 16.69
N ASN A 5 16.10 7.30 15.89
CA ASN A 5 16.45 8.23 14.83
C ASN A 5 15.41 8.15 13.71
N LYS A 6 14.67 9.25 13.50
CA LYS A 6 13.69 9.37 12.41
C LYS A 6 14.43 9.71 11.12
N ILE A 7 14.26 8.89 10.09
CA ILE A 7 14.83 9.08 8.75
C ILE A 7 13.91 9.95 7.91
N TYR A 8 12.62 9.61 7.90
CA TYR A 8 11.62 10.26 7.05
C TYR A 8 10.25 10.17 7.70
N GLU A 9 9.40 11.17 7.46
CA GLU A 9 7.99 11.12 7.83
C GLU A 9 7.13 11.52 6.63
N GLY A 10 6.34 10.55 6.17
CA GLY A 10 5.38 10.75 5.10
C GLY A 10 3.96 10.99 5.63
N LYS A 11 3.00 10.95 4.71
CA LYS A 11 1.58 11.20 5.00
C LYS A 11 0.99 10.18 5.99
N ALA A 12 1.30 8.90 5.83
CA ALA A 12 0.70 7.80 6.62
C ALA A 12 1.71 6.99 7.43
N LYS A 13 3.02 7.20 7.24
CA LYS A 13 4.07 6.37 7.82
C LYS A 13 5.27 7.20 8.28
N ILE A 14 5.98 6.71 9.29
CA ILE A 14 7.27 7.24 9.73
C ILE A 14 8.31 6.13 9.55
N LEU A 15 9.47 6.49 9.00
CA LEU A 15 10.61 5.59 8.87
C LEU A 15 11.64 5.94 9.95
N TYR A 16 12.04 4.95 10.73
CA TYR A 16 13.11 5.05 11.70
C TYR A 16 14.29 4.16 11.29
N GLU A 17 15.47 4.52 11.76
CA GLU A 17 16.66 3.67 11.64
C GLU A 17 16.40 2.28 12.25
N GLY A 18 16.77 1.24 11.50
CA GLY A 18 16.66 -0.15 11.93
C GLY A 18 17.71 -0.54 12.97
N PRO A 19 17.51 -1.69 13.64
CA PRO A 19 18.48 -2.21 14.60
C PRO A 19 19.76 -2.73 13.95
N GLU A 20 19.73 -3.04 12.65
CA GLU A 20 20.84 -3.61 11.88
C GLU A 20 21.13 -2.76 10.63
N PRO A 21 22.39 -2.68 10.16
CA PRO A 21 22.73 -2.02 8.91
C PRO A 21 21.88 -2.54 7.74
N GLY A 22 21.39 -1.63 6.90
CA GLY A 22 20.53 -1.99 5.77
C GLY A 22 19.09 -2.32 6.15
N THR A 23 18.64 -2.00 7.38
CA THR A 23 17.24 -2.16 7.80
C THR A 23 16.60 -0.85 8.25
N ILE A 24 15.28 -0.76 8.11
CA ILE A 24 14.44 0.38 8.49
C ILE A 24 13.25 -0.15 9.29
N ILE A 25 12.84 0.59 10.32
CA ILE A 25 11.56 0.36 11.01
C ILE A 25 10.51 1.25 10.37
N GLN A 26 9.51 0.64 9.75
CA GLN A 26 8.36 1.33 9.19
C GLN A 26 7.23 1.36 10.22
N TYR A 27 6.85 2.55 10.67
CA TYR A 27 5.78 2.80 11.63
C TYR A 27 4.53 3.32 10.92
N PHE A 28 3.38 2.70 11.18
CA PHE A 28 2.09 3.05 10.57
C PHE A 28 1.29 4.00 11.47
N LYS A 29 1.03 5.21 10.95
CA LYS A 29 0.24 6.24 11.62
C LYS A 29 -1.26 6.04 11.40
N ASP A 30 -2.04 6.65 12.30
CA ASP A 30 -3.50 6.74 12.16
C ASP A 30 -3.94 7.91 11.25
N ASP A 31 -2.97 8.67 10.73
CA ASP A 31 -3.21 9.77 9.80
C ASP A 31 -3.85 9.25 8.49
N ALA A 32 -4.96 9.87 8.11
CA ALA A 32 -5.63 9.68 6.83
C ALA A 32 -5.56 10.98 6.03
N THR A 33 -5.13 10.89 4.78
CA THR A 33 -5.05 12.03 3.86
C THR A 33 -5.68 11.70 2.51
N ALA A 34 -6.35 12.67 1.90
CA ALA A 34 -6.93 12.55 0.57
C ALA A 34 -6.71 13.82 -0.25
N PHE A 35 -6.81 13.71 -1.58
CA PHE A 35 -6.65 14.81 -2.53
C PHE A 35 -5.34 15.59 -2.33
N ASN A 36 -4.19 14.90 -2.33
CA ASN A 36 -2.87 15.49 -2.13
C ASN A 36 -2.79 16.39 -0.90
N ASN A 37 -3.12 15.83 0.27
CA ASN A 37 -3.12 16.51 1.58
C ASN A 37 -4.16 17.62 1.76
N GLN A 38 -5.06 17.88 0.81
CA GLN A 38 -6.14 18.87 0.98
C GLN A 38 -7.17 18.42 2.02
N LYS A 39 -7.39 17.11 2.16
CA LYS A 39 -8.21 16.53 3.23
C LYS A 39 -7.31 15.74 4.17
N LYS A 40 -7.38 16.04 5.47
CA LYS A 40 -6.65 15.36 6.54
C LYS A 40 -7.59 14.96 7.66
N GLY A 41 -7.33 13.84 8.30
CA GLY A 41 -8.05 13.35 9.47
C GLY A 41 -7.24 12.28 10.17
N THR A 42 -7.74 11.83 11.32
CA THR A 42 -7.14 10.74 12.10
C THR A 42 -8.17 9.65 12.26
N LEU A 43 -7.84 8.44 11.81
CA LEU A 43 -8.68 7.25 11.95
C LEU A 43 -8.04 6.34 13.00
N SER A 44 -8.58 6.37 14.22
CA SER A 44 -8.02 5.61 15.34
C SER A 44 -7.90 4.12 15.01
N GLY A 45 -6.71 3.55 15.21
CA GLY A 45 -6.44 2.13 14.94
C GLY A 45 -6.11 1.79 13.47
N LYS A 46 -6.25 2.74 12.54
CA LYS A 46 -5.94 2.54 11.12
C LYS A 46 -4.52 2.00 10.90
N GLY A 47 -3.53 2.59 11.57
CA GLY A 47 -2.14 2.17 11.43
C GLY A 47 -1.91 0.72 11.87
N VAL A 48 -2.64 0.26 12.89
CA VAL A 48 -2.59 -1.14 13.32
C VAL A 48 -3.14 -2.07 12.25
N VAL A 49 -4.33 -1.75 11.73
CA VAL A 49 -4.98 -2.57 10.70
C VAL A 49 -4.15 -2.61 9.42
N ASN A 50 -3.64 -1.46 8.95
CA ASN A 50 -2.79 -1.40 7.77
C ASN A 50 -1.49 -2.18 7.94
N ASN A 51 -0.84 -2.09 9.12
CA ASN A 51 0.38 -2.84 9.40
C ASN A 51 0.14 -4.35 9.28
N HIS A 52 -0.97 -4.85 9.85
CA HIS A 52 -1.32 -6.27 9.80
C HIS A 52 -1.71 -6.75 8.40
N ILE A 53 -2.50 -5.97 7.65
CA ILE A 53 -2.85 -6.30 6.26
C ILE A 53 -1.59 -6.31 5.39
N SER A 54 -0.73 -5.29 5.53
CA SER A 54 0.51 -5.17 4.77
C SER A 54 1.43 -6.35 5.06
N GLU A 55 1.69 -6.67 6.33
CA GLU A 55 2.46 -7.87 6.70
C GLU A 55 1.91 -9.14 6.04
N TYR A 56 0.60 -9.37 6.14
CA TYR A 56 -0.02 -10.59 5.62
C TYR A 56 0.20 -10.74 4.11
N ILE A 57 -0.03 -9.66 3.37
CA ILE A 57 0.14 -9.67 1.91
C ILE A 57 1.61 -9.81 1.55
N PHE A 58 2.51 -9.03 2.15
CA PHE A 58 3.95 -9.10 1.88
C PHE A 58 4.55 -10.48 2.17
N ALA A 59 4.18 -11.09 3.30
CA ALA A 59 4.63 -12.44 3.64
C ALA A 59 4.15 -13.46 2.60
N ALA A 60 2.89 -13.36 2.15
CA ALA A 60 2.35 -14.26 1.15
C ALA A 60 2.99 -14.06 -0.24
N LEU A 61 3.26 -12.82 -0.65
CA LEU A 61 3.98 -12.48 -1.88
C LEU A 61 5.42 -13.02 -1.85
N GLY A 62 6.12 -12.87 -0.72
CA GLY A 62 7.45 -13.44 -0.53
C GLY A 62 7.46 -14.97 -0.66
N ASN A 63 6.45 -15.66 -0.12
CA ASN A 63 6.33 -17.12 -0.21
C ASN A 63 6.12 -17.64 -1.64
N ILE A 64 5.58 -16.82 -2.56
CA ILE A 64 5.45 -17.16 -3.98
C ILE A 64 6.62 -16.64 -4.84
N GLY A 65 7.68 -16.16 -4.19
CA GLY A 65 8.92 -15.74 -4.84
C GLY A 65 8.88 -14.35 -5.48
N ILE A 66 8.00 -13.45 -5.02
CA ILE A 66 8.11 -12.03 -5.37
C ILE A 66 9.09 -11.36 -4.39
N PRO A 67 10.19 -10.74 -4.87
CA PRO A 67 11.14 -10.05 -4.00
C PRO A 67 10.48 -8.87 -3.31
N THR A 68 10.63 -8.76 -1.99
CA THR A 68 10.06 -7.66 -1.20
C THR A 68 11.05 -7.12 -0.17
N HIS A 69 10.84 -5.89 0.26
CA HIS A 69 11.60 -5.31 1.37
C HIS A 69 11.16 -5.83 2.74
N PHE A 70 10.04 -6.57 2.85
CA PHE A 70 9.49 -6.96 4.14
C PHE A 70 10.36 -8.03 4.80
N VAL A 71 10.70 -7.82 6.07
CA VAL A 71 11.46 -8.80 6.87
C VAL A 71 10.55 -9.49 7.87
N ARG A 72 9.91 -8.71 8.76
CA ARG A 72 8.98 -9.22 9.78
C ARG A 72 8.23 -8.09 10.48
N ARG A 73 7.07 -8.37 11.05
CA ARG A 73 6.42 -7.47 12.01
C ARG A 73 7.23 -7.36 13.31
N MET A 74 7.30 -6.15 13.87
CA MET A 74 7.94 -5.86 15.15
C MET A 74 6.93 -5.59 16.26
N SER A 75 5.81 -4.95 15.94
CA SER A 75 4.73 -4.64 16.88
C SER A 75 3.41 -4.46 16.13
N MET A 76 2.34 -4.10 16.84
CA MET A 76 1.04 -3.79 16.24
C MET A 76 1.10 -2.68 15.18
N ARG A 77 2.09 -1.78 15.24
CA ARG A 77 2.23 -0.63 14.32
C ARG A 77 3.53 -0.60 13.55
N GLU A 78 4.43 -1.55 13.80
CA GLU A 78 5.79 -1.50 13.27
C GLU A 78 6.13 -2.79 12.55
N GLN A 79 6.80 -2.64 11.41
CA GLN A 79 7.43 -3.73 10.68
C GLN A 79 8.87 -3.36 10.33
N LEU A 80 9.74 -4.37 10.39
CA LEU A 80 11.12 -4.29 9.98
C LEU A 80 11.18 -4.57 8.48
N VAL A 81 11.83 -3.67 7.74
CA VAL A 81 12.00 -3.77 6.30
C VAL A 81 13.46 -3.57 5.92
N LYS A 82 13.89 -4.13 4.79
CA LYS A 82 15.17 -3.82 4.17
C LYS A 82 15.15 -2.36 3.70
N ALA A 83 16.26 -1.66 3.91
CA ALA A 83 16.48 -0.34 3.35
C ALA A 83 16.66 -0.47 1.84
N VAL A 84 15.88 0.30 1.08
CA VAL A 84 15.92 0.33 -0.39
C VAL A 84 15.96 1.75 -0.89
N GLU A 85 16.59 1.97 -2.03
CA GLU A 85 16.49 3.23 -2.77
C GLU A 85 15.20 3.21 -3.58
N ILE A 86 14.21 4.00 -3.17
CA ILE A 86 12.90 4.04 -3.84
C ILE A 86 13.05 4.59 -5.26
N ILE A 87 12.54 3.83 -6.23
CA ILE A 87 12.37 4.29 -7.61
C ILE A 87 11.22 5.31 -7.58
N PRO A 88 11.39 6.54 -8.12
CA PRO A 88 10.42 7.63 -7.95
C PRO A 88 9.20 7.49 -8.88
N VAL A 89 8.65 6.28 -8.97
CA VAL A 89 7.52 5.91 -9.81
C VAL A 89 6.53 5.10 -8.98
N GLU A 90 5.29 5.58 -8.92
CA GLU A 90 4.16 4.80 -8.41
C GLU A 90 3.57 3.96 -9.54
N VAL A 91 3.38 2.67 -9.29
CA VAL A 91 2.87 1.72 -10.29
C VAL A 91 1.45 1.37 -9.92
N ILE A 92 0.49 1.71 -10.77
CA ILE A 92 -0.93 1.46 -10.52
C ILE A 92 -1.39 0.34 -11.45
N VAL A 93 -1.93 -0.73 -10.88
CA VAL A 93 -2.57 -1.80 -11.66
C VAL A 93 -4.07 -1.73 -11.49
N ARG A 94 -4.82 -1.74 -12.60
CA ARG A 94 -6.28 -1.64 -12.61
C ARG A 94 -6.92 -2.85 -13.29
N ASN A 95 -7.86 -3.47 -12.61
CA ASN A 95 -8.73 -4.52 -13.16
C ASN A 95 -10.09 -3.96 -13.59
N VAL A 96 -10.51 -2.87 -12.97
CA VAL A 96 -11.81 -2.22 -13.17
C VAL A 96 -11.59 -0.71 -13.27
N ALA A 97 -12.33 -0.04 -14.15
CA ALA A 97 -12.28 1.41 -14.27
C ALA A 97 -12.83 2.06 -12.99
N ALA A 98 -12.00 2.84 -12.31
CA ALA A 98 -12.39 3.63 -11.13
C ALA A 98 -11.48 4.85 -10.96
N GLY A 99 -11.84 5.73 -10.02
CA GLY A 99 -11.00 6.84 -9.60
C GLY A 99 -10.50 7.73 -10.74
N GLY A 100 -9.18 7.95 -10.78
CA GLY A 100 -8.54 8.82 -11.77
C GLY A 100 -8.76 8.38 -13.22
N LEU A 101 -8.79 7.06 -13.49
CA LEU A 101 -9.02 6.53 -14.83
C LEU A 101 -10.42 6.88 -15.35
N SER A 102 -11.46 6.59 -14.55
CA SER A 102 -12.85 6.91 -14.90
C SER A 102 -13.05 8.40 -15.13
N LYS A 103 -12.48 9.25 -14.26
CA LYS A 103 -12.56 10.71 -14.41
C LYS A 103 -11.84 11.20 -15.67
N ARG A 104 -10.64 10.69 -15.95
CA ARG A 104 -9.79 11.16 -17.06
C ARG A 104 -10.32 10.74 -18.43
N LEU A 105 -10.89 9.54 -18.54
CA LEU A 105 -11.32 8.99 -19.83
C LEU A 105 -12.86 8.98 -20.02
N GLY A 106 -13.63 9.41 -19.02
CA GLY A 106 -15.09 9.39 -19.10
C GLY A 106 -15.69 7.99 -19.09
N ILE A 107 -14.96 7.00 -18.56
CA ILE A 107 -15.41 5.61 -18.45
C ILE A 107 -16.22 5.45 -17.16
N GLU A 108 -17.38 4.82 -17.24
CA GLU A 108 -18.24 4.54 -16.09
C GLU A 108 -17.47 3.77 -15.00
N GLU A 109 -17.52 4.26 -13.77
CA GLU A 109 -16.89 3.60 -12.62
C GLU A 109 -17.53 2.23 -12.37
N GLY A 110 -16.70 1.19 -12.25
CA GLY A 110 -17.14 -0.20 -12.15
C GLY A 110 -17.07 -0.98 -13.45
N THR A 111 -16.75 -0.33 -14.59
CA THR A 111 -16.56 -1.01 -15.88
C THR A 111 -15.37 -1.99 -15.81
N PRO A 112 -15.57 -3.30 -16.01
CA PRO A 112 -14.46 -4.26 -16.06
C PRO A 112 -13.54 -3.97 -17.25
N LEU A 113 -12.23 -4.01 -17.03
CA LEU A 113 -11.25 -3.89 -18.11
C LEU A 113 -11.02 -5.26 -18.75
N PRO A 114 -10.83 -5.33 -20.08
CA PRO A 114 -10.62 -6.60 -20.78
C PRO A 114 -9.27 -7.25 -20.45
N ARG A 115 -8.32 -6.47 -19.93
CA ARG A 115 -7.03 -6.89 -19.38
C ARG A 115 -6.61 -5.92 -18.28
N PRO A 116 -5.79 -6.35 -17.30
CA PRO A 116 -5.23 -5.42 -16.33
C PRO A 116 -4.46 -4.30 -17.03
N LEU A 117 -4.69 -3.06 -16.60
CA LEU A 117 -3.97 -1.88 -17.07
C LEU A 117 -2.90 -1.51 -16.05
N VAL A 118 -1.65 -1.41 -16.49
CA VAL A 118 -0.54 -0.86 -15.69
C VAL A 118 -0.34 0.60 -16.09
N GLU A 119 -0.29 1.49 -15.10
CA GLU A 119 -0.05 2.92 -15.27
C GLU A 119 1.09 3.36 -14.35
N PHE A 120 1.86 4.35 -14.81
CA PHE A 120 2.96 4.92 -14.05
C PHE A 120 2.63 6.36 -13.65
N CYS A 121 2.89 6.72 -12.40
CA CYS A 121 2.84 8.10 -11.93
C CYS A 121 4.21 8.51 -11.38
N PHE A 122 4.65 9.73 -11.67
CA PHE A 122 5.88 10.26 -11.07
C PHE A 122 5.63 10.58 -9.60
N LYS A 123 6.39 9.99 -8.67
CA LYS A 123 6.19 10.19 -7.23
C LYS A 123 6.66 11.59 -6.82
N SER A 124 5.74 12.53 -6.71
CA SER A 124 6.01 13.91 -6.33
C SER A 124 4.78 14.57 -5.71
N ASP A 125 4.82 14.73 -4.39
CA ASP A 125 3.78 15.42 -3.63
C ASP A 125 3.55 16.85 -4.11
N GLU A 126 4.60 17.54 -4.56
CA GLU A 126 4.55 18.92 -5.06
C GLU A 126 3.78 19.00 -6.39
N LEU A 127 4.02 18.04 -7.30
CA LEU A 127 3.37 17.98 -8.60
C LEU A 127 2.04 17.22 -8.58
N GLY A 128 1.72 16.61 -7.45
CA GLY A 128 0.48 15.86 -7.26
C GLY A 128 0.45 14.52 -7.99
N ASP A 129 1.59 13.85 -8.07
CA ASP A 129 1.77 12.51 -8.64
C ASP A 129 1.26 12.37 -10.09
N PRO A 130 1.82 13.12 -11.06
CA PRO A 130 1.30 13.15 -12.42
C PRO A 130 1.48 11.81 -13.14
N LEU A 131 0.51 11.44 -13.98
CA LEU A 131 0.63 10.30 -14.89
C LEU A 131 1.77 10.53 -15.88
N ILE A 132 2.60 9.50 -16.06
CA ILE A 132 3.74 9.50 -16.97
C ILE A 132 3.68 8.27 -17.89
N ALA A 133 4.34 8.37 -19.04
CA ALA A 133 4.57 7.25 -19.92
C ALA A 133 5.90 6.55 -19.57
N GLU A 134 6.06 5.32 -20.02
CA GLU A 134 7.32 4.56 -19.86
C GLU A 134 8.51 5.32 -20.45
N GLU A 135 8.31 6.01 -21.57
CA GLU A 135 9.34 6.83 -22.21
C GLU A 135 9.82 7.96 -21.30
N HIS A 136 8.97 8.53 -20.43
CA HIS A 136 9.43 9.50 -19.44
C HIS A 136 10.34 8.84 -18.40
N VAL A 137 9.97 7.65 -17.91
CA VAL A 137 10.75 6.90 -16.92
C VAL A 137 12.16 6.63 -17.45
N LEU A 138 12.26 6.14 -18.69
CA LEU A 138 13.53 5.84 -19.35
C LEU A 138 14.32 7.10 -19.71
N THR A 139 13.67 8.12 -20.30
CA THR A 139 14.33 9.35 -20.76
C THR A 139 14.96 10.13 -19.61
N PHE A 140 14.30 10.15 -18.44
CA PHE A 140 14.81 10.85 -17.26
C PHE A 140 15.67 9.97 -16.35
N GLY A 141 15.90 8.70 -16.72
CA GLY A 141 16.73 7.77 -15.96
C GLY A 141 16.18 7.48 -14.57
N TRP A 142 14.85 7.50 -14.39
CA TRP A 142 14.21 7.14 -13.11
C TRP A 142 14.28 5.64 -12.85
N ALA A 143 14.20 4.85 -13.92
CA ALA A 143 14.48 3.41 -13.93
C ALA A 143 15.15 3.01 -15.26
N SER A 144 15.92 1.92 -15.23
CA SER A 144 16.42 1.28 -16.46
C SER A 144 15.32 0.49 -17.17
N GLU A 145 15.60 0.04 -18.39
CA GLU A 145 14.69 -0.84 -19.14
C GLU A 145 14.47 -2.17 -18.40
N ASP A 146 15.54 -2.81 -17.91
CA ASP A 146 15.46 -4.02 -17.11
C ASP A 146 14.64 -3.83 -15.82
N GLU A 147 14.81 -2.70 -15.12
CA GLU A 147 14.04 -2.39 -13.91
C GLU A 147 12.55 -2.19 -14.22
N LEU A 148 12.23 -1.56 -15.36
CA LEU A 148 10.86 -1.31 -15.77
C LEU A 148 10.14 -2.60 -16.19
N ASP A 149 10.84 -3.51 -16.85
CA ASP A 149 10.38 -4.85 -17.17
C ASP A 149 10.10 -5.66 -15.89
N ASP A 150 11.04 -5.67 -14.95
CA ASP A 150 10.89 -6.30 -13.63
C ASP A 150 9.68 -5.71 -12.86
N ILE A 151 9.57 -4.39 -12.79
CA ILE A 151 8.46 -3.68 -12.15
C ILE A 151 7.13 -4.14 -12.74
N THR A 152 7.02 -4.15 -14.07
CA THR A 152 5.77 -4.49 -14.76
C THR A 152 5.43 -5.97 -14.56
N HIS A 153 6.43 -6.84 -14.66
CA HIS A 153 6.28 -8.27 -14.42
C HIS A 153 5.81 -8.56 -12.99
N TYR A 154 6.48 -7.99 -11.98
CA TYR A 154 6.10 -8.17 -10.58
C TYR A 154 4.74 -7.55 -10.28
N ALA A 155 4.41 -6.37 -10.81
CA ALA A 155 3.12 -5.73 -10.61
C ALA A 155 1.95 -6.60 -11.12
N LEU A 156 2.11 -7.25 -12.28
CA LEU A 156 1.11 -8.17 -12.82
C LEU A 156 1.01 -9.47 -12.00
N ARG A 157 2.13 -10.02 -11.52
CA ARG A 157 2.11 -11.19 -10.62
C ARG A 157 1.47 -10.88 -9.27
N VAL A 158 1.73 -9.70 -8.71
CA VAL A 158 1.07 -9.19 -7.51
C VAL A 158 -0.43 -9.06 -7.78
N ASN A 159 -0.83 -8.53 -8.94
CA ASN A 159 -2.23 -8.42 -9.33
C ASN A 159 -2.93 -9.79 -9.37
N ASP A 160 -2.34 -10.77 -10.04
CA ASP A 160 -2.93 -12.11 -10.15
C ASP A 160 -3.11 -12.75 -8.77
N PHE A 161 -2.08 -12.67 -7.91
CA PHE A 161 -2.14 -13.18 -6.55
C PHE A 161 -3.22 -12.48 -5.72
N MET A 162 -3.19 -11.14 -5.67
CA MET A 162 -4.13 -10.36 -4.86
C MET A 162 -5.57 -10.49 -5.37
N SER A 163 -5.76 -10.60 -6.69
CA SER A 163 -7.08 -10.82 -7.28
C SER A 163 -7.68 -12.15 -6.84
N GLY A 164 -6.88 -13.23 -6.84
CA GLY A 164 -7.29 -14.52 -6.30
C GLY A 164 -7.55 -14.48 -4.79
N LEU A 165 -6.65 -13.86 -4.02
CA LEU A 165 -6.77 -13.71 -2.57
C LEU A 165 -8.07 -13.01 -2.17
N PHE A 166 -8.32 -11.82 -2.72
CA PHE A 166 -9.51 -11.04 -2.38
C PHE A 166 -10.79 -11.68 -2.91
N ALA A 167 -10.77 -12.25 -4.12
CA ALA A 167 -11.94 -12.95 -4.65
C ALA A 167 -12.33 -14.14 -3.78
N GLY A 168 -11.35 -14.88 -3.25
CA GLY A 168 -11.58 -16.01 -2.32
C GLY A 168 -12.33 -15.63 -1.05
N ILE A 169 -12.29 -14.35 -0.66
CA ILE A 169 -12.99 -13.80 0.52
C ILE A 169 -14.13 -12.84 0.14
N GLY A 170 -14.59 -12.87 -1.12
CA GLY A 170 -15.74 -12.09 -1.58
C GLY A 170 -15.47 -10.59 -1.72
N ILE A 171 -14.22 -10.19 -1.93
CA ILE A 171 -13.81 -8.81 -2.19
C ILE A 171 -13.27 -8.73 -3.63
N ARG A 172 -13.72 -7.75 -4.39
CA ARG A 172 -13.19 -7.43 -5.72
C ARG A 172 -12.04 -6.45 -5.59
N LEU A 173 -10.88 -6.83 -6.09
CA LEU A 173 -9.73 -5.93 -6.26
C LEU A 173 -9.93 -5.07 -7.51
N ILE A 174 -10.26 -3.80 -7.32
CA ILE A 174 -10.59 -2.86 -8.40
C ILE A 174 -9.31 -2.32 -9.04
N ASP A 175 -8.44 -1.77 -8.22
CA ASP A 175 -7.09 -1.34 -8.55
C ASP A 175 -6.24 -1.24 -7.29
N PHE A 176 -4.93 -1.13 -7.45
CA PHE A 176 -4.00 -0.89 -6.35
C PHE A 176 -2.74 -0.20 -6.85
N LYS A 177 -1.99 0.38 -5.91
CA LYS A 177 -0.75 1.09 -6.14
C LYS A 177 0.41 0.37 -5.45
N LEU A 178 1.53 0.23 -6.15
CA LEU A 178 2.78 -0.30 -5.64
C LEU A 178 3.90 0.74 -5.76
N GLU A 179 4.93 0.56 -4.95
CA GLU A 179 6.20 1.25 -5.08
C GLU A 179 7.31 0.19 -5.05
N PHE A 180 8.35 0.40 -5.85
CA PHE A 180 9.50 -0.49 -5.94
C PHE A 180 10.77 0.25 -5.53
N GLY A 181 11.75 -0.49 -5.05
CA GLY A 181 13.05 0.06 -4.69
C GLY A 181 14.18 -0.84 -5.14
N ARG A 182 15.35 -0.22 -5.32
CA ARG A 182 16.62 -0.90 -5.55
C ARG A 182 17.16 -1.37 -4.22
N LEU A 183 17.32 -2.68 -4.08
CA LEU A 183 18.03 -3.29 -2.97
C LEU A 183 19.45 -3.62 -3.43
N TYR A 184 20.44 -3.05 -2.75
CA TYR A 184 21.85 -3.30 -3.02
C TYR A 184 22.39 -4.37 -2.08
N GLU A 185 22.88 -5.47 -2.65
CA GLU A 185 23.59 -6.53 -1.92
C GLU A 185 25.02 -6.63 -2.49
N GLY A 186 25.92 -5.78 -1.98
CA GLY A 186 27.26 -5.62 -2.55
C GLY A 186 27.24 -4.81 -3.84
N GLU A 187 27.73 -5.41 -4.94
CA GLU A 187 27.67 -4.81 -6.29
C GLU A 187 26.40 -5.20 -7.05
N GLU A 188 25.62 -6.15 -6.52
CA GLU A 188 24.36 -6.60 -7.13
C GLU A 188 23.21 -5.67 -6.72
N VAL A 189 22.36 -5.35 -7.71
CA VAL A 189 21.14 -4.58 -7.51
C VAL A 189 19.94 -5.44 -7.89
N MET A 190 18.94 -5.46 -7.03
CA MET A 190 17.68 -6.16 -7.27
C MET A 190 16.50 -5.21 -7.07
N THR A 191 15.58 -5.17 -8.03
CA THR A 191 14.30 -4.49 -7.88
C THR A 191 13.42 -5.29 -6.94
N VAL A 192 12.97 -4.67 -5.84
CA VAL A 192 12.09 -5.31 -4.86
C VAL A 192 10.84 -4.48 -4.61
N LEU A 193 9.73 -5.15 -4.32
CA LEU A 193 8.50 -4.51 -3.87
C LEU A 193 8.69 -3.86 -2.50
N ALA A 194 8.25 -2.61 -2.36
CA ALA A 194 8.44 -1.79 -1.16
C ALA A 194 7.14 -1.09 -0.72
N ASP A 195 7.29 -0.11 0.18
CA ASP A 195 6.22 0.67 0.82
C ASP A 195 5.22 -0.16 1.64
N GLU A 196 3.94 -0.19 1.26
CA GLU A 196 2.87 -0.94 1.96
C GLU A 196 1.86 -1.49 0.95
N ILE A 197 1.12 -2.54 1.33
CA ILE A 197 -0.12 -2.93 0.65
C ILE A 197 -1.25 -2.97 1.67
N SER A 198 -2.18 -2.04 1.55
CA SER A 198 -3.29 -1.90 2.48
C SER A 198 -4.51 -1.25 1.80
N PRO A 199 -5.66 -1.14 2.48
CA PRO A 199 -6.82 -0.41 1.95
C PRO A 199 -6.57 1.10 1.70
N ASP A 200 -5.43 1.65 2.13
CA ASP A 200 -5.00 3.00 1.73
C ASP A 200 -4.58 3.07 0.25
N GLY A 201 -3.93 2.01 -0.23
CA GLY A 201 -3.35 1.89 -1.58
C GLY A 201 -4.14 0.98 -2.52
N CYS A 202 -5.16 0.26 -2.03
CA CYS A 202 -5.99 -0.65 -2.83
C CYS A 202 -7.45 -0.17 -2.83
N ARG A 203 -8.12 -0.20 -3.98
CA ARG A 203 -9.59 -0.11 -4.06
C ARG A 203 -10.19 -1.50 -3.95
N LEU A 204 -11.01 -1.71 -2.93
CA LEU A 204 -11.53 -3.01 -2.53
C LEU A 204 -13.04 -2.91 -2.39
N TRP A 205 -13.80 -3.60 -3.22
CA TRP A 205 -15.27 -3.53 -3.16
C TRP A 205 -15.86 -4.88 -2.78
N ASP A 206 -16.87 -4.88 -1.91
CA ASP A 206 -17.64 -6.09 -1.62
C ASP A 206 -18.29 -6.62 -2.91
N MET A 207 -18.10 -7.91 -3.21
CA MET A 207 -18.59 -8.50 -4.45
C MET A 207 -20.11 -8.61 -4.53
N LYS A 208 -20.81 -8.65 -3.39
CA LYS A 208 -22.28 -8.80 -3.33
C LYS A 208 -22.98 -7.44 -3.35
N THR A 209 -22.48 -6.48 -2.59
CA THR A 209 -23.14 -5.18 -2.38
C THR A 209 -22.54 -4.06 -3.21
N GLY A 210 -21.30 -4.23 -3.70
CA GLY A 210 -20.54 -3.13 -4.31
C GLY A 210 -20.06 -2.08 -3.31
N GLU A 211 -20.19 -2.36 -2.01
CA GLU A 211 -19.74 -1.46 -0.95
C GLU A 211 -18.22 -1.28 -1.01
N LYS A 212 -17.77 -0.02 -0.87
CA LYS A 212 -16.34 0.31 -0.85
C LYS A 212 -15.77 -0.01 0.53
N LEU A 213 -14.72 -0.83 0.58
CA LEU A 213 -14.04 -1.30 1.79
C LEU A 213 -12.65 -0.67 1.95
N ASP A 214 -12.44 0.49 1.33
CA ASP A 214 -11.15 1.13 1.20
C ASP A 214 -11.19 2.63 1.47
N LYS A 215 -10.04 3.30 1.31
CA LYS A 215 -9.88 4.72 1.55
C LYS A 215 -10.82 5.62 0.75
N ASP A 216 -11.46 5.16 -0.33
CA ASP A 216 -12.49 5.93 -1.02
C ASP A 216 -13.66 6.31 -0.10
N ARG A 217 -13.92 5.56 0.99
CA ARG A 217 -14.89 5.96 2.02
C ARG A 217 -14.51 7.29 2.67
N PHE A 218 -13.23 7.43 3.06
CA PHE A 218 -12.68 8.68 3.56
C PHE A 218 -12.65 9.76 2.46
N ARG A 219 -12.28 9.41 1.22
CA ARG A 219 -12.24 10.38 0.11
C ARG A 219 -13.60 10.99 -0.19
N ARG A 220 -14.69 10.22 -0.02
CA ARG A 220 -16.06 10.61 -0.43
C ARG A 220 -17.02 10.83 0.74
N ASP A 221 -16.53 10.89 1.98
CA ASP A 221 -17.35 11.11 3.18
C ASP A 221 -18.48 10.08 3.35
N LEU A 222 -18.19 8.81 3.04
CA LEU A 222 -19.19 7.73 3.14
C LEU A 222 -19.40 7.23 4.57
N GLY A 223 -18.53 7.64 5.51
CA GLY A 223 -18.48 7.14 6.89
C GLY A 223 -18.11 5.66 6.97
N GLY A 224 -17.87 5.13 8.17
CA GLY A 224 -17.58 3.71 8.37
C GLY A 224 -16.19 3.28 7.86
N GLU A 225 -15.22 4.19 7.85
CA GLU A 225 -13.88 3.96 7.30
C GLU A 225 -13.14 2.83 8.03
N MET A 226 -13.16 2.87 9.36
CA MET A 226 -12.46 1.86 10.16
C MET A 226 -13.18 0.51 10.12
N GLU A 227 -14.51 0.51 10.11
CA GLU A 227 -15.35 -0.67 9.97
C GLU A 227 -15.05 -1.39 8.65
N ALA A 228 -14.87 -0.64 7.56
CA ALA A 228 -14.46 -1.19 6.27
C ALA A 228 -13.06 -1.83 6.32
N TYR A 229 -12.07 -1.17 6.91
CA TYR A 229 -10.71 -1.71 7.01
C TYR A 229 -10.68 -2.96 7.90
N MET A 230 -11.42 -2.92 9.02
CA MET A 230 -11.62 -4.04 9.93
C MET A 230 -12.31 -5.22 9.24
N GLU A 231 -13.29 -4.96 8.37
CA GLU A 231 -13.97 -6.00 7.60
C GLU A 231 -13.01 -6.70 6.62
N VAL A 232 -12.15 -5.95 5.92
CA VAL A 232 -11.09 -6.53 5.08
C VAL A 232 -10.19 -7.45 5.91
N ALA A 233 -9.70 -6.95 7.05
CA ALA A 233 -8.82 -7.71 7.92
C ALA A 233 -9.51 -8.94 8.56
N ARG A 234 -10.80 -8.83 8.92
CA ARG A 234 -11.61 -9.94 9.43
C ARG A 234 -11.77 -11.03 8.38
N ARG A 235 -12.05 -10.66 7.13
CA ARG A 235 -12.20 -11.60 6.01
C ARG A 235 -10.90 -12.28 5.61
N LEU A 236 -9.76 -11.58 5.74
CA LEU A 236 -8.42 -12.16 5.60
C LEU A 236 -8.04 -13.09 6.77
N GLY A 237 -8.80 -13.08 7.87
CA GLY A 237 -8.53 -13.92 9.05
C GLY A 237 -7.31 -13.48 9.86
N ILE A 238 -6.89 -12.21 9.74
CA ILE A 238 -5.64 -11.69 10.35
C ILE A 238 -5.83 -11.00 11.70
N LEU A 239 -7.08 -10.78 12.12
CA LEU A 239 -7.42 -10.24 13.42
C LEU A 239 -8.16 -11.32 14.24
N PRO A 240 -7.74 -11.60 15.49
CA PRO A 240 -8.56 -12.39 16.39
C PRO A 240 -9.89 -11.68 16.59
N SER A 241 -10.96 -12.44 16.83
CA SER A 241 -12.35 -11.99 17.01
C SER A 241 -12.60 -11.08 18.22
N ALA A 242 -11.57 -10.42 18.75
CA ALA A 242 -11.67 -9.45 19.85
C ALA A 242 -11.63 -8.03 19.29
N ASP A 243 -12.60 -7.23 19.69
CA ASP A 243 -12.80 -5.84 19.28
C ASP A 243 -11.51 -5.02 19.42
N ILE A 244 -10.95 -4.59 18.29
CA ILE A 244 -9.72 -3.79 18.24
C ILE A 244 -9.90 -2.40 18.86
N THR A 245 -11.14 -1.94 18.96
CA THR A 245 -11.55 -0.78 19.75
C THR A 245 -11.10 -0.92 21.22
N GLU A 246 -11.25 -2.10 21.83
CA GLU A 246 -10.82 -2.32 23.22
C GLU A 246 -9.29 -2.33 23.37
N LEU A 247 -8.57 -2.84 22.37
CA LEU A 247 -7.09 -2.89 22.39
C LEU A 247 -6.45 -1.53 22.15
N ALA A 248 -7.05 -0.67 21.32
CA ALA A 248 -6.61 0.71 21.10
C ALA A 248 -6.80 1.58 22.35
N GLU A 249 -7.92 1.42 23.07
CA GLU A 249 -8.18 2.09 24.34
C GLU A 249 -7.24 1.63 25.46
N HIS A 250 -6.84 0.34 25.45
CA HIS A 250 -5.95 -0.21 26.47
C HIS A 250 -4.50 0.30 26.39
N GLN A 251 -4.05 0.76 25.22
CA GLN A 251 -2.71 1.33 25.04
C GLN A 251 -2.65 2.81 25.46
N GLN A 252 -3.69 3.61 25.20
CA GLN A 252 -3.73 5.01 25.67
C GLN A 252 -3.68 5.13 27.20
N LYS A 253 -4.24 4.16 27.94
CA LYS A 253 -4.19 4.13 29.41
C LYS A 253 -2.81 3.76 29.99
N LYS A 254 -1.85 3.29 29.18
CA LYS A 254 -0.49 2.96 29.62
C LYS A 254 0.54 4.06 29.30
N GLU A 255 0.18 5.03 28.47
CA GLU A 255 1.04 6.17 28.09
C GLU A 255 0.60 7.50 28.72
N GLY A 256 -0.46 7.48 29.54
CA GLY A 256 -0.94 8.61 30.35
C GLY A 256 -0.49 8.58 31.80
#